data_AF-A0A6M2DFT3-F1
#
_entry.id   AF-A0A6M2DFT3-F1
#
_cell.length_a   1.000
_cell.length_b   1.000
_cell.length_c   1.000
_cell.angle_alpha   90.00
_cell.angle_beta   90.00
_cell.angle_gamma   90.00
#
_symmetry.space_group_name_H-M   'P 1'
#
loop_
_entity.id
_entity.type
_entity.pdbx_description
1 polymer ?
#
loop_
_entity_poly.entity_id
_entity_poly.type
_entity_poly.pdbx_seq_one_letter_code
_entity_poly.pdbx_strand_id
1 'polypeptide(L)'
;MTSRSKEKVAAAFRKLFKSSEKIGDKNDGAGPSGSPGRRLLRRGVSPARSGSLPTSPAPLGKGVPHRPEAQKTVRARRLMKEFREIQRLQQSRADPVFTVELVNDNLFEWHVRLHRVDPESELANDLRDMHISCILLHLVFPENFPFAPPFMRVIEPRIEKGFVMEGGAICMELLTPRGWASAYTVEAVLMQFAASIVKGQGRVARKFKGAKDFS
;
A
#
# COMPACT_ATOMS: atom_id res chain seq x y z
N MET A 1 29.49 45.98 15.27
CA MET A 1 30.14 45.02 14.33
C MET A 1 29.69 43.62 14.76
N THR A 2 29.05 42.72 14.01
CA THR A 2 28.48 42.68 12.66
C THR A 2 27.46 41.53 12.70
N SER A 3 26.18 41.83 12.50
CA SER A 3 25.15 40.84 12.17
C SER A 3 25.26 40.52 10.68
N ARG A 4 25.63 39.29 10.33
CA ARG A 4 25.52 38.69 8.98
C ARG A 4 26.08 37.27 9.04
N SER A 5 25.22 36.26 9.14
CA SER A 5 25.59 34.88 8.72
C SER A 5 24.44 33.87 8.58
N LYS A 6 23.15 34.26 8.61
CA LYS A 6 22.03 33.28 8.50
C LYS A 6 21.26 33.27 7.17
N GLU A 7 21.60 34.10 6.18
CA GLU A 7 20.79 34.24 4.95
C GLU A 7 21.25 33.44 3.72
N LYS A 8 22.29 32.58 3.81
CA LYS A 8 22.85 31.92 2.60
C LYS A 8 22.51 30.44 2.37
N VAL A 9 21.69 29.80 3.21
CA VAL A 9 21.31 28.38 3.00
C VAL A 9 19.86 28.20 2.48
N ALA A 10 19.06 29.28 2.42
CA ALA A 10 17.66 29.24 1.95
C ALA A 10 17.46 29.44 0.42
N ALA A 11 18.54 29.43 -0.37
CA ALA A 11 18.49 29.78 -1.80
C ALA A 11 18.82 28.63 -2.78
N ALA A 12 19.15 27.43 -2.31
CA ALA A 12 19.64 26.34 -3.19
C ALA A 12 18.62 25.23 -3.55
N PHE A 13 17.39 25.25 -3.04
CA PHE A 13 16.39 24.20 -3.34
C PHE A 13 15.21 24.64 -4.24
N ARG A 14 15.22 25.88 -4.75
CA ARG A 14 14.17 26.40 -5.66
C ARG A 14 14.50 26.27 -7.15
N LYS A 15 15.31 25.30 -7.55
CA LYS A 15 15.72 25.12 -8.96
C LYS A 15 15.56 23.71 -9.56
N LEU A 16 14.81 22.82 -8.90
CA LEU A 16 14.54 21.46 -9.44
C LEU A 16 13.07 21.09 -9.64
N PHE A 17 12.12 21.99 -9.37
CA PHE A 17 10.68 21.73 -9.58
C PHE A 17 9.96 22.88 -10.29
N LYS A 18 10.50 23.31 -11.43
CA LYS A 18 9.77 24.18 -12.36
C LYS A 18 9.95 23.68 -13.78
N SER A 19 9.22 22.62 -14.12
CA SER A 19 8.90 22.30 -15.51
C SER A 19 7.59 21.53 -15.57
N SER A 20 6.83 21.81 -16.63
CA SER A 20 5.54 21.23 -17.01
C SER A 20 4.29 21.90 -16.44
N GLU A 21 3.84 22.94 -17.13
CA GLU A 21 2.43 23.11 -17.52
C GLU A 21 2.31 24.21 -18.59
N LYS A 22 2.08 23.81 -19.85
CA LYS A 22 1.39 24.64 -20.85
C LYS A 22 0.89 23.74 -22.00
N ILE A 23 -0.36 23.32 -21.93
CA ILE A 23 -1.13 22.85 -23.09
C ILE A 23 -2.23 23.88 -23.29
N GLY A 24 -2.12 24.62 -24.40
CA GLY A 24 -3.09 25.58 -24.87
C GLY A 24 -3.50 25.21 -26.29
N ASP A 25 -4.81 25.13 -26.45
CA ASP A 25 -5.64 24.81 -27.61
C ASP A 25 -5.27 25.57 -28.91
N LYS A 26 -5.39 24.90 -30.07
CA LYS A 26 -5.82 25.51 -31.33
C LYS A 26 -6.22 24.45 -32.38
N ASN A 27 -7.48 24.57 -32.78
CA ASN A 27 -8.17 23.85 -33.84
C ASN A 27 -7.89 24.42 -35.26
N ASP A 28 -8.36 23.65 -36.26
CA ASP A 28 -8.74 24.00 -37.64
C ASP A 28 -7.83 23.49 -38.79
N GLY A 29 -8.41 22.64 -39.64
CA GLY A 29 -8.19 22.72 -41.10
C GLY A 29 -8.09 21.42 -41.92
N ALA A 30 -9.24 20.97 -42.45
CA ALA A 30 -9.45 20.33 -43.78
C ALA A 30 -8.97 18.87 -44.09
N GLY A 31 -9.92 18.04 -44.56
CA GLY A 31 -9.70 16.72 -45.22
C GLY A 31 -9.30 16.84 -46.71
N PRO A 32 -9.53 15.85 -47.62
CA PRO A 32 -10.27 14.57 -47.48
C PRO A 32 -9.53 13.33 -48.10
N SER A 33 -10.24 12.19 -48.16
CA SER A 33 -10.14 11.11 -49.18
C SER A 33 -9.32 9.85 -48.85
N GLY A 34 -9.95 8.69 -49.09
CA GLY A 34 -9.25 7.45 -49.45
C GLY A 34 -9.59 6.18 -48.66
N SER A 35 -10.73 5.54 -48.95
CA SER A 35 -10.85 4.07 -48.83
C SER A 35 -10.29 3.41 -50.10
N PRO A 36 -9.64 2.24 -49.99
CA PRO A 36 -10.26 0.97 -50.44
C PRO A 36 -9.88 -0.19 -49.49
N GLY A 37 -10.61 -1.30 -49.32
CA GLY A 37 -11.54 -1.99 -50.20
C GLY A 37 -10.96 -3.35 -50.65
N ARG A 38 -11.57 -4.46 -50.16
CA ARG A 38 -11.56 -5.86 -50.68
C ARG A 38 -10.28 -6.70 -50.40
N ARG A 39 -10.32 -8.01 -50.08
CA ARG A 39 -11.05 -9.21 -50.59
C ARG A 39 -11.10 -10.26 -49.45
N LEU A 40 -12.20 -10.91 -49.05
CA LEU A 40 -12.96 -12.03 -49.67
C LEU A 40 -12.11 -13.17 -50.28
N LEU A 41 -12.23 -14.37 -49.70
CA LEU A 41 -12.74 -15.64 -50.29
C LEU A 41 -12.32 -16.84 -49.39
N ARG A 42 -13.28 -17.57 -48.78
CA ARG A 42 -13.74 -18.95 -49.12
C ARG A 42 -12.75 -20.07 -48.71
N ARG A 43 -13.11 -21.32 -48.35
CA ARG A 43 -14.35 -22.10 -48.08
C ARG A 43 -13.89 -23.58 -47.92
N GLY A 44 -14.59 -24.38 -47.10
CA GLY A 44 -14.58 -25.87 -47.09
C GLY A 44 -14.22 -26.43 -45.70
N VAL A 45 -15.05 -27.12 -44.90
CA VAL A 45 -16.10 -28.18 -45.02
C VAL A 45 -15.56 -29.61 -45.25
N SER A 46 -15.39 -30.34 -44.13
CA SER A 46 -15.78 -31.74 -43.79
C SER A 46 -15.14 -32.97 -44.52
N PRO A 47 -15.36 -34.24 -44.09
CA PRO A 47 -15.28 -34.89 -42.74
C PRO A 47 -14.65 -36.34 -42.73
N ALA A 48 -14.54 -36.92 -41.52
CA ALA A 48 -14.63 -38.36 -41.13
C ALA A 48 -13.53 -39.40 -41.50
N ARG A 49 -13.01 -40.17 -40.52
CA ARG A 49 -13.41 -41.58 -40.22
C ARG A 49 -12.60 -42.25 -39.07
N SER A 50 -13.34 -42.99 -38.26
CA SER A 50 -13.10 -44.23 -37.48
C SER A 50 -11.71 -44.91 -37.41
N GLY A 51 -11.35 -45.35 -36.18
CA GLY A 51 -10.45 -46.49 -35.89
C GLY A 51 -10.12 -46.56 -34.39
N SER A 52 -10.92 -47.26 -33.56
CA SER A 52 -10.63 -48.56 -32.91
C SER A 52 -9.51 -48.58 -31.84
N LEU A 53 -9.91 -48.85 -30.60
CA LEU A 53 -9.08 -49.28 -29.44
C LEU A 53 -8.34 -50.60 -29.73
N PRO A 54 -7.25 -50.89 -28.99
CA PRO A 54 -7.40 -51.87 -27.91
C PRO A 54 -6.70 -51.51 -26.59
N THR A 55 -7.14 -52.27 -25.59
CA THR A 55 -6.97 -52.25 -24.14
C THR A 55 -5.62 -52.81 -23.67
N SER A 56 -5.15 -52.31 -22.50
CA SER A 56 -4.35 -52.97 -21.43
C SER A 56 -2.95 -52.37 -21.17
N PRO A 57 -2.38 -52.55 -19.95
CA PRO A 57 -2.93 -52.21 -18.64
C PRO A 57 -1.99 -51.23 -17.89
N ALA A 58 -2.56 -50.48 -16.95
CA ALA A 58 -1.81 -49.58 -16.08
C ALA A 58 -0.84 -50.34 -15.16
N PRO A 59 0.42 -49.89 -14.97
CA PRO A 59 1.20 -50.27 -13.81
C PRO A 59 0.69 -49.49 -12.60
N LEU A 60 0.35 -50.21 -11.53
CA LEU A 60 0.23 -49.66 -10.18
C LEU A 60 1.56 -49.00 -9.78
N GLY A 61 1.65 -47.70 -10.03
CA GLY A 61 2.70 -46.82 -9.53
C GLY A 61 2.28 -46.23 -8.20
N LYS A 62 2.75 -46.86 -7.13
CA LYS A 62 2.86 -46.38 -5.74
C LYS A 62 2.36 -44.96 -5.50
N GLY A 63 1.27 -44.85 -4.73
CA GLY A 63 0.89 -43.60 -4.08
C GLY A 63 2.06 -43.09 -3.25
N VAL A 64 2.75 -42.08 -3.79
CA VAL A 64 3.57 -41.20 -2.97
C VAL A 64 2.59 -40.53 -2.02
N PRO A 65 2.76 -40.62 -0.69
CA PRO A 65 2.08 -39.67 0.17
C PRO A 65 2.70 -38.33 -0.19
N HIS A 66 2.05 -37.58 -1.07
CA HIS A 66 2.36 -36.18 -1.25
C HIS A 66 1.97 -35.53 0.08
N ARG A 67 2.93 -35.52 1.01
CA ARG A 67 2.98 -34.59 2.12
C ARG A 67 2.55 -33.25 1.51
N PRO A 68 1.49 -32.59 1.98
CA PRO A 68 1.16 -31.27 1.46
C PRO A 68 2.27 -30.33 1.93
N GLU A 69 3.40 -30.35 1.21
CA GLU A 69 4.33 -29.23 1.11
C GLU A 69 3.46 -28.10 0.60
N ALA A 70 2.99 -27.30 1.55
CA ALA A 70 2.01 -26.27 1.34
C ALA A 70 2.39 -25.49 0.08
N GLN A 71 1.57 -25.58 -0.96
CA GLN A 71 1.62 -24.64 -2.07
C GLN A 71 1.30 -23.27 -1.46
N LYS A 72 2.34 -22.59 -0.98
CA LYS A 72 2.23 -21.25 -0.39
C LYS A 72 1.62 -20.37 -1.45
N THR A 73 0.42 -19.86 -1.17
CA THR A 73 -0.32 -18.97 -2.05
C THR A 73 0.52 -17.74 -2.41
N VAL A 74 0.20 -17.06 -3.51
CA VAL A 74 0.88 -15.79 -3.89
C VAL A 74 0.86 -14.81 -2.71
N ARG A 75 -0.30 -14.69 -2.03
CA ARG A 75 -0.47 -13.93 -0.78
C ARG A 75 0.54 -14.31 0.29
N ALA A 76 0.60 -15.60 0.66
CA ALA A 76 1.51 -16.07 1.71
C ALA A 76 2.98 -15.82 1.34
N ARG A 77 3.39 -16.16 0.10
CA ARG A 77 4.77 -15.93 -0.38
C ARG A 77 5.15 -14.46 -0.32
N ARG A 78 4.24 -13.58 -0.77
CA ARG A 78 4.47 -12.15 -0.74
C ARG A 78 4.59 -11.64 0.69
N LEU A 79 3.68 -12.01 1.58
CA LEU A 79 3.70 -11.56 2.98
C LEU A 79 4.93 -12.05 3.75
N MET A 80 5.35 -13.31 3.55
CA MET A 80 6.61 -13.80 4.14
C MET A 80 7.82 -12.97 3.68
N LYS A 81 7.84 -12.51 2.42
CA LYS A 81 8.92 -11.66 1.90
C LYS A 81 8.88 -10.28 2.56
N GLU A 82 7.72 -9.63 2.57
CA GLU A 82 7.53 -8.30 3.19
C GLU A 82 7.89 -8.33 4.68
N PHE A 83 7.40 -9.33 5.42
CA PHE A 83 7.65 -9.45 6.86
C PHE A 83 9.13 -9.66 7.17
N ARG A 84 9.84 -10.52 6.43
CA ARG A 84 11.29 -10.74 6.63
C ARG A 84 12.10 -9.48 6.36
N GLU A 85 11.76 -8.73 5.32
CA GLU A 85 12.47 -7.50 4.99
C GLU A 85 12.26 -6.42 6.06
N ILE A 86 11.03 -6.27 6.55
CA ILE A 86 10.72 -5.37 7.66
C ILE A 86 11.44 -5.80 8.95
N GLN A 87 11.46 -7.09 9.27
CA GLN A 87 12.19 -7.61 10.44
C GLN A 87 13.69 -7.30 10.36
N ARG A 88 14.30 -7.48 9.18
CA ARG A 88 15.70 -7.13 8.92
C ARG A 88 15.96 -5.64 9.15
N LEU A 89 15.07 -4.77 8.64
CA LEU A 89 15.18 -3.32 8.82
C LEU A 89 15.05 -2.91 10.29
N GLN A 90 14.07 -3.48 11.00
CA GLN A 90 13.84 -3.26 12.42
C GLN A 90 15.08 -3.65 13.26
N GLN A 91 15.69 -4.80 12.97
CA GLN A 91 16.88 -5.28 13.70
C GLN A 91 18.15 -4.49 13.36
N SER A 92 18.23 -3.93 12.14
CA SER A 92 19.40 -3.17 11.70
C SER A 92 19.51 -1.75 12.26
N ARG A 93 18.44 -1.23 12.88
CA ARG A 93 18.37 0.16 13.37
C ARG A 93 18.15 0.17 14.86
N ALA A 94 18.94 0.97 15.58
CA ALA A 94 18.76 1.17 17.02
C ALA A 94 17.43 1.88 17.35
N ASP A 95 16.97 2.75 16.45
CA ASP A 95 15.72 3.53 16.60
C ASP A 95 14.90 3.45 15.30
N PRO A 96 14.09 2.40 15.12
CA PRO A 96 13.29 2.22 13.92
C PRO A 96 12.05 3.14 13.93
N VAL A 97 11.69 3.67 12.75
CA VAL A 97 10.50 4.55 12.61
C VAL A 97 9.21 3.84 13.04
N PHE A 98 9.13 2.54 12.77
CA PHE A 98 8.04 1.68 13.21
C PHE A 98 8.56 0.27 13.51
N THR A 99 7.79 -0.48 14.29
CA THR A 99 8.00 -1.92 14.52
C THR A 99 6.76 -2.72 14.15
N VAL A 100 6.93 -3.99 13.79
CA VAL A 100 5.82 -4.86 13.34
C VAL A 100 5.80 -6.16 14.12
N GLU A 101 4.61 -6.56 14.56
CA GLU A 101 4.31 -7.84 15.22
C GLU A 101 3.12 -8.53 14.54
N LEU A 102 3.15 -9.86 14.48
CA LEU A 102 2.00 -10.65 13.98
C LEU A 102 0.95 -10.74 15.09
N VAL A 103 -0.31 -10.57 14.73
CA VAL A 103 -1.42 -10.76 15.68
C VAL A 103 -1.67 -12.25 15.82
N ASN A 104 -1.45 -12.83 17.01
CA ASN A 104 -1.66 -14.26 17.28
C ASN A 104 -0.94 -15.19 16.27
N ASP A 105 0.31 -14.86 15.91
CA ASP A 105 1.10 -15.56 14.89
C ASP A 105 0.44 -15.65 13.51
N ASN A 106 -0.58 -14.83 13.25
CA ASN A 106 -1.28 -14.78 11.98
C ASN A 106 -0.48 -13.95 10.97
N LEU A 107 0.09 -14.61 9.95
CA LEU A 107 0.81 -13.93 8.86
C LEU A 107 -0.05 -12.91 8.10
N PHE A 108 -1.37 -13.01 8.19
CA PHE A 108 -2.31 -12.16 7.45
C PHE A 108 -2.84 -10.96 8.25
N GLU A 109 -2.39 -10.78 9.49
CA GLU A 109 -2.89 -9.74 10.39
C GLU A 109 -1.76 -9.21 11.28
N TRP A 110 -1.43 -7.93 11.13
CA TRP A 110 -0.26 -7.33 11.77
C TRP A 110 -0.66 -6.15 12.64
N HIS A 111 0.05 -6.00 13.76
CA HIS A 111 0.13 -4.76 14.51
C HIS A 111 1.40 -4.03 14.14
N VAL A 112 1.27 -2.73 13.90
CA VAL A 112 2.39 -1.85 13.60
C VAL A 112 2.39 -0.72 14.61
N ARG A 113 3.52 -0.54 15.30
CA ARG A 113 3.74 0.59 16.21
C ARG A 113 4.57 1.62 15.48
N LEU A 114 3.98 2.75 15.15
CA LEU A 114 4.66 3.90 14.55
C LEU A 114 5.24 4.77 15.67
N HIS A 115 6.55 4.70 15.86
CA HIS A 115 7.27 5.39 16.95
C HIS A 115 7.65 6.82 16.57
N ARG A 116 7.84 7.07 15.27
CA ARG A 116 8.33 8.35 14.78
C ARG A 116 7.47 8.92 13.65
N VAL A 117 7.15 10.19 13.80
CA VAL A 117 6.62 11.07 12.75
C VAL A 117 7.59 12.25 12.62
N ASP A 118 7.28 13.21 11.75
CA ASP A 118 8.08 14.43 11.62
C ASP A 118 8.18 15.16 12.97
N PRO A 119 9.39 15.33 13.55
CA PRO A 119 9.57 15.92 14.88
C PRO A 119 9.18 17.40 14.97
N GLU A 120 9.07 18.09 13.84
CA GLU A 120 8.62 19.49 13.77
C GLU A 120 7.08 19.61 13.68
N SER A 121 6.37 18.48 13.59
CA SER A 121 4.92 18.47 13.48
C SER A 121 4.19 18.67 14.81
N GLU A 122 3.01 19.28 14.74
CA GLU A 122 2.07 19.37 15.87
C GLU A 122 1.69 17.99 16.43
N LEU A 123 1.64 16.97 15.57
CA LEU A 123 1.38 15.59 16.00
C LEU A 123 2.50 15.06 16.89
N ALA A 124 3.77 15.32 16.54
CA ALA A 124 4.90 14.92 17.38
C ALA A 124 4.88 15.62 18.74
N ASN A 125 4.49 16.89 18.77
CA ASN A 125 4.32 17.65 20.02
C ASN A 125 3.21 17.03 20.88
N ASP A 126 2.03 16.76 20.29
CA ASP A 126 0.92 16.10 20.98
C ASP A 126 1.33 14.75 21.58
N LEU A 127 2.03 13.89 20.82
CA LEU A 127 2.48 12.58 21.31
C LEU A 127 3.43 12.72 22.51
N ARG A 128 4.34 13.70 22.45
CA ARG A 128 5.30 13.97 23.52
C ARG A 128 4.62 14.51 24.78
N ASP A 129 3.75 15.51 24.62
CA ASP A 129 3.04 16.16 25.73
C ASP A 129 2.09 15.19 26.45
N MET A 130 1.45 14.29 25.69
CA MET A 130 0.56 13.27 26.23
C MET A 130 1.26 11.96 26.62
N HIS A 131 2.59 11.91 26.53
CA HIS A 131 3.40 10.74 26.91
C HIS A 131 2.98 9.46 26.16
N ILE A 132 2.61 9.61 24.89
CA ILE A 132 2.21 8.52 24.01
C ILE A 132 3.45 8.08 23.22
N SER A 133 3.87 6.83 23.43
CA SER A 133 5.09 6.30 22.83
C SER A 133 4.98 5.99 21.34
N CYS A 134 3.79 5.62 20.86
CA CYS A 134 3.58 5.25 19.46
C CYS A 134 2.11 5.40 19.04
N ILE A 135 1.89 5.42 17.73
CA ILE A 135 0.57 5.22 17.11
C ILE A 135 0.47 3.75 16.72
N LEU A 136 -0.48 3.02 17.30
CA LEU A 136 -0.76 1.63 16.99
C LEU A 136 -1.69 1.53 15.79
N LEU A 137 -1.27 0.76 14.79
CA LEU A 137 -1.98 0.51 13.55
C LEU A 137 -2.28 -0.98 13.43
N HIS A 138 -3.41 -1.31 12.81
CA HIS A 138 -3.81 -2.68 12.51
C HIS A 138 -3.95 -2.86 11.00
N LEU A 139 -3.25 -3.86 10.48
CA LEU A 139 -3.24 -4.21 9.07
C LEU A 139 -3.84 -5.60 8.89
N VAL A 140 -4.80 -5.72 7.98
CA VAL A 140 -5.40 -6.99 7.57
C VAL A 140 -5.20 -7.15 6.08
N PHE A 141 -4.51 -8.21 5.67
CA PHE A 141 -4.23 -8.47 4.26
C PHE A 141 -5.36 -9.31 3.65
N PRO A 142 -6.01 -8.90 2.55
CA PRO A 142 -7.10 -9.67 1.95
C PRO A 142 -6.61 -10.93 1.23
N GLU A 143 -7.52 -11.85 0.90
CA GLU A 143 -7.18 -13.12 0.22
C GLU A 143 -6.50 -12.94 -1.14
N ASN A 144 -6.87 -11.89 -1.87
CA ASN A 144 -6.32 -11.54 -3.18
C ASN A 144 -5.05 -10.67 -3.10
N PHE A 145 -4.50 -10.40 -1.91
CA PHE A 145 -3.23 -9.69 -1.79
C PHE A 145 -2.11 -10.44 -2.55
N PRO A 146 -1.23 -9.76 -3.32
CA PRO A 146 -1.01 -8.31 -3.39
C PRO A 146 -1.83 -7.57 -4.47
N PHE A 147 -2.85 -8.18 -5.06
CA PHE A 147 -3.66 -7.55 -6.10
C PHE A 147 -4.73 -6.59 -5.56
N ALA A 148 -4.94 -6.57 -4.24
CA ALA A 148 -5.71 -5.56 -3.53
C ALA A 148 -4.93 -5.04 -2.32
N PRO A 149 -5.22 -3.81 -1.86
CA PRO A 149 -4.53 -3.20 -0.73
C PRO A 149 -4.83 -3.91 0.58
N PRO A 150 -3.95 -3.83 1.59
CA PRO A 150 -4.32 -4.17 2.95
C PRO A 150 -5.41 -3.22 3.46
N PHE A 151 -6.32 -3.75 4.29
CA PHE A 151 -7.10 -2.88 5.16
C PHE A 151 -6.19 -2.38 6.28
N MET A 152 -6.18 -1.07 6.52
CA MET A 152 -5.30 -0.42 7.49
C MET A 152 -6.10 0.60 8.30
N ARG A 153 -5.94 0.58 9.63
CA ARG A 153 -6.61 1.52 10.54
C ARG A 153 -5.73 1.89 11.74
N VAL A 154 -6.00 3.05 12.32
CA VAL A 154 -5.47 3.48 13.61
C VAL A 154 -6.28 2.82 14.73
N ILE A 155 -5.58 2.21 15.69
CA ILE A 155 -6.17 1.64 16.91
C ILE A 155 -6.15 2.69 18.02
N GLU A 156 -4.96 3.21 18.31
CA GLU A 156 -4.74 4.19 19.35
C GLU A 156 -3.46 5.00 19.06
N PRO A 157 -3.37 6.25 19.53
CA PRO A 157 -4.46 7.02 20.14
C PRO A 157 -5.53 7.41 19.09
N ARG A 158 -6.66 7.97 19.55
CA ARG A 158 -7.63 8.57 18.63
C ARG A 158 -6.99 9.78 17.96
N ILE A 159 -6.91 9.75 16.62
CA ILE A 159 -6.37 10.84 15.80
C ILE A 159 -7.53 11.59 15.16
N GLU A 160 -7.44 12.91 15.15
CA GLU A 160 -8.30 13.81 14.39
C GLU A 160 -7.51 14.41 13.22
N LYS A 161 -8.17 14.64 12.07
CA LYS A 161 -7.54 15.07 10.81
C LYS A 161 -6.52 14.03 10.32
N GLY A 162 -5.49 14.45 9.57
CA GLY A 162 -4.44 13.54 9.12
C GLY A 162 -4.93 12.44 8.17
N PHE A 163 -6.06 12.66 7.48
CA PHE A 163 -6.78 11.65 6.71
C PHE A 163 -7.27 10.44 7.52
N VAL A 164 -7.34 10.57 8.85
CA VAL A 164 -7.94 9.58 9.75
C VAL A 164 -9.40 9.96 10.00
N MET A 165 -10.31 9.04 9.72
CA MET A 165 -11.74 9.17 9.92
C MET A 165 -12.15 8.72 11.32
N GLU A 166 -13.39 9.02 11.70
CA GLU A 166 -13.98 8.45 12.92
C GLU A 166 -13.91 6.92 12.90
N GLY A 167 -13.57 6.31 14.04
CA GLY A 167 -13.28 4.87 14.13
C GLY A 167 -11.88 4.44 13.67
N GLY A 168 -11.02 5.38 13.25
CA GLY A 168 -9.62 5.13 12.93
C GLY A 168 -9.34 4.68 11.49
N ALA A 169 -10.36 4.64 10.62
CA ALA A 169 -10.18 4.31 9.21
C ALA A 169 -9.35 5.37 8.49
N ILE A 170 -8.50 4.95 7.54
CA ILE A 170 -7.54 5.83 6.86
C ILE A 170 -7.99 6.10 5.43
N CYS A 171 -8.12 7.37 5.06
CA CYS A 171 -8.53 7.81 3.73
C CYS A 171 -7.32 8.22 2.89
N MET A 172 -6.65 7.25 2.27
CA MET A 172 -5.52 7.49 1.38
C MET A 172 -5.74 6.80 0.03
N GLU A 173 -5.41 7.47 -1.07
CA GLU A 173 -5.65 6.97 -2.43
C GLU A 173 -5.00 5.60 -2.69
N LEU A 174 -3.77 5.38 -2.20
CA LEU A 174 -3.08 4.09 -2.37
C LEU A 174 -3.79 2.92 -1.66
N LEU A 175 -4.63 3.17 -0.66
CA LEU A 175 -5.41 2.15 0.03
C LEU A 175 -6.78 1.91 -0.64
N THR A 176 -6.99 2.50 -1.83
CA THR A 176 -8.19 2.29 -2.65
C THR A 176 -7.89 1.36 -3.83
N PRO A 177 -8.91 0.68 -4.39
CA PRO A 177 -8.72 -0.13 -5.60
C PRO A 177 -8.16 0.63 -6.81
N ARG A 178 -8.37 1.95 -6.88
CA ARG A 178 -7.89 2.79 -7.99
C ARG A 178 -6.43 3.19 -7.83
N GLY A 179 -6.00 3.50 -6.61
CA GLY A 179 -4.64 3.95 -6.33
C GLY A 179 -3.66 2.84 -5.92
N TRP A 180 -4.14 1.64 -5.62
CA TRP A 180 -3.29 0.53 -5.20
C TRP A 180 -2.51 -0.06 -6.38
N ALA A 181 -1.22 -0.26 -6.17
CA ALA A 181 -0.37 -1.05 -7.06
C ALA A 181 0.25 -2.22 -6.29
N SER A 182 0.17 -3.43 -6.85
CA SER A 182 0.76 -4.64 -6.25
C SER A 182 2.27 -4.55 -6.08
N ALA A 183 2.94 -3.58 -6.72
CA ALA A 183 4.36 -3.32 -6.57
C ALA A 183 4.72 -2.60 -5.25
N TYR A 184 3.76 -1.95 -4.57
CA TYR A 184 4.03 -1.28 -3.31
C TYR A 184 4.44 -2.28 -2.23
N THR A 185 5.49 -1.94 -1.48
CA THR A 185 5.92 -2.66 -0.28
C THR A 185 5.11 -2.20 0.92
N VAL A 186 4.93 -3.06 1.92
CA VAL A 186 4.23 -2.71 3.15
C VAL A 186 4.99 -1.61 3.90
N GLU A 187 6.32 -1.63 3.87
CA GLU A 187 7.15 -0.54 4.39
C GLU A 187 6.80 0.80 3.74
N ALA A 188 6.73 0.87 2.40
CA ALA A 188 6.44 2.11 1.70
C ALA A 188 5.04 2.64 2.04
N VAL A 189 4.04 1.76 2.19
CA VAL A 189 2.68 2.12 2.64
C VAL A 189 2.71 2.76 4.03
N LEU A 190 3.45 2.15 4.98
CA LEU A 190 3.58 2.66 6.35
C LEU A 190 4.32 3.99 6.40
N MET A 191 5.38 4.16 5.62
CA MET A 191 6.13 5.42 5.49
C MET A 191 5.28 6.52 4.87
N GLN A 192 4.50 6.18 3.85
CA GLN A 192 3.59 7.15 3.23
C GLN A 192 2.46 7.56 4.18
N PHE A 193 1.96 6.63 5.01
CA PHE A 193 1.02 6.97 6.08
C PHE A 193 1.64 7.93 7.10
N ALA A 194 2.86 7.64 7.59
CA ALA A 194 3.58 8.49 8.54
C ALA A 194 3.80 9.92 8.00
N ALA A 195 4.05 10.06 6.69
CA ALA A 195 4.12 11.38 6.05
C ALA A 195 2.75 12.04 5.88
N SER A 196 1.73 11.25 5.51
CA SER A 196 0.40 11.78 5.17
C SER A 196 -0.37 12.25 6.41
N ILE A 197 -0.21 11.56 7.55
CA ILE A 197 -0.84 11.98 8.81
C ILE A 197 -0.32 13.35 9.26
N VAL A 198 0.97 13.63 9.06
CA VAL A 198 1.58 14.95 9.32
C VAL A 198 1.10 15.97 8.30
N LYS A 199 1.14 15.64 7.00
CA LYS A 199 0.68 16.53 5.92
C LYS A 199 -0.78 16.93 6.10
N GLY A 200 -1.62 16.00 6.54
CA GLY A 200 -3.02 16.24 6.86
C GLY A 200 -3.26 16.92 8.21
N GLN A 201 -2.20 17.41 8.87
CA GLN A 201 -2.24 18.10 10.16
C GLN A 201 -2.93 17.25 11.25
N GLY A 202 -2.64 15.95 11.28
CA GLY A 202 -3.16 15.03 12.28
C GLY A 202 -2.86 15.51 13.69
N ARG A 203 -3.82 15.35 14.59
CA ARG A 203 -3.72 15.71 16.02
C ARG A 203 -4.20 14.56 16.87
N VAL A 204 -3.62 14.39 18.05
CA VAL A 204 -4.18 13.46 19.02
C VAL A 204 -5.42 14.09 19.65
N ALA A 205 -6.55 13.38 19.62
CA ALA A 205 -7.78 13.85 20.21
C ALA A 205 -7.61 14.03 21.72
N ARG A 206 -7.81 15.26 22.20
CA ARG A 206 -7.79 15.54 23.64
C ARG A 206 -9.15 15.18 24.20
N LYS A 207 -9.19 14.36 25.27
CA LYS A 207 -10.43 14.09 26.00
C LYS A 207 -10.95 15.41 26.56
N PHE A 208 -11.98 16.00 25.95
CA PHE A 208 -12.72 17.08 26.59
C PHE A 208 -13.43 16.50 27.81
N LYS A 209 -12.96 16.87 29.00
CA LYS A 209 -13.63 16.58 30.28
C LYS A 209 -14.87 17.48 30.35
N GLY A 210 -15.95 17.11 29.67
CA GLY A 210 -17.11 18.00 29.51
C GLY A 210 -18.43 17.37 29.07
N ALA A 211 -18.57 16.04 29.04
CA ALA A 211 -19.89 15.43 28.90
C ALA A 211 -20.44 15.21 30.32
N LYS A 212 -21.40 16.05 30.72
CA LYS A 212 -22.24 15.80 31.91
C LYS A 212 -22.94 14.46 31.69
N ASP A 213 -22.64 13.50 32.55
CA ASP A 213 -23.46 12.30 32.72
C ASP A 213 -24.87 12.77 33.13
N PHE A 214 -25.85 12.60 32.26
CA PHE A 214 -27.25 12.64 32.67
C PHE A 214 -27.58 11.26 33.23
N SER A 215 -27.63 11.20 34.55
CA SER A 215 -28.11 10.06 35.34
C SER A 215 -29.62 9.92 35.25
#